data_AF-A0A2S9GID8-F1
#
_entry.id   AF-A0A2S9GID8-F1
#
_cell.length_a   1.000
_cell.length_b   1.000
_cell.length_c   1.000
_cell.angle_alpha   90.00
_cell.angle_beta   90.00
_cell.angle_gamma   90.00
#
_symmetry.space_group_name_H-M   'P 1'
#
loop_
_entity.id
_entity.type
_entity.pdbx_description
1 polymer ?
#
loop_
_entity_poly.entity_id
_entity_poly.type
_entity_poly.pdbx_seq_one_letter_code
_entity_poly.pdbx_strand_id
1 'polypeptide(L)'
;LNGPLRSRYVGYTAWRGVATYALDPVLAGETMGAGTEVGHVPLGQDHTYWFATERTPEGSSSPGGEHAYLTAKLADWADPIPQLL
;
A
#
# COMPACT_ATOMS: atom_id res chain seq x y z
N LEU A 1 10.26 -33.43 -6.13
CA LEU A 1 10.18 -32.10 -6.77
C LEU A 1 8.89 -31.47 -6.25
N ASN A 2 8.80 -30.73 -5.14
CA ASN A 2 9.68 -29.79 -4.45
C ASN A 2 9.78 -30.19 -2.96
N GLY A 3 10.88 -29.82 -2.27
CA GLY A 3 11.00 -30.05 -0.83
C GLY A 3 9.94 -29.29 0.00
N PRO A 4 9.96 -29.38 1.32
CA PRO A 4 8.98 -28.69 2.17
C PRO A 4 9.02 -27.17 1.94
N LEU A 5 7.85 -26.57 1.68
CA LEU A 5 7.69 -25.13 1.54
C LEU A 5 7.70 -24.48 2.94
N ARG A 6 8.83 -23.90 3.33
CA ARG A 6 8.94 -23.15 4.58
C ARG A 6 8.63 -21.68 4.33
N SER A 7 7.67 -21.13 5.08
CA SER A 7 7.40 -19.68 5.10
C SER A 7 8.51 -18.97 5.87
N ARG A 8 9.05 -17.89 5.29
CA ARG A 8 9.99 -16.98 5.95
C ARG A 8 9.52 -15.57 5.68
N TYR A 9 9.56 -14.72 6.71
CA TYR A 9 9.29 -13.31 6.55
C TYR A 9 10.25 -12.68 5.54
N VAL A 10 9.69 -11.93 4.58
CA VAL A 10 10.42 -11.39 3.42
C VAL A 10 10.95 -9.97 3.67
N GLY A 11 10.74 -9.42 4.87
CA GLY A 11 11.32 -8.15 5.30
C GLY A 11 10.45 -6.92 5.05
N TYR A 12 9.17 -7.10 4.73
CA TYR A 12 8.23 -6.00 4.55
C TYR A 12 6.81 -6.39 4.96
N THR A 13 6.01 -5.38 5.28
CA THR A 13 4.56 -5.48 5.46
C THR A 13 3.83 -4.94 4.24
N ALA A 14 2.55 -5.28 4.12
CA ALA A 14 1.70 -4.79 3.06
C ALA A 14 0.32 -4.41 3.60
N TRP A 15 -0.16 -3.27 3.14
CA TRP A 15 -1.51 -2.78 3.38
C TRP A 15 -2.23 -2.66 2.04
N ARG A 16 -3.54 -2.81 2.06
CA ARG A 16 -4.39 -2.69 0.88
C ARG A 16 -5.80 -2.32 1.28
N GLY A 17 -6.48 -1.61 0.40
CA GLY A 17 -7.84 -1.17 0.63
C GLY A 17 -8.56 -0.84 -0.67
N VAL A 18 -9.80 -0.41 -0.50
CA VAL A 18 -10.63 0.15 -1.56
C VAL A 18 -11.07 1.52 -1.09
N ALA A 19 -10.72 2.54 -1.87
CA ALA A 19 -11.17 3.90 -1.64
C ALA A 19 -12.41 4.18 -2.50
N THR A 20 -13.38 4.93 -1.98
CA THR A 20 -14.45 5.55 -2.78
C THR A 20 -13.86 6.77 -3.49
N TYR A 21 -13.07 6.50 -4.52
CA TYR A 21 -12.35 7.47 -5.33
C TYR A 21 -12.37 6.99 -6.78
N ALA A 22 -12.85 7.84 -7.70
CA ALA A 22 -12.87 7.56 -9.13
C ALA A 22 -11.53 7.96 -9.76
N LEU A 23 -10.61 6.99 -9.88
CA LEU A 23 -9.29 7.22 -10.47
C LEU A 23 -9.36 7.29 -11.99
N ASP A 24 -8.75 8.32 -12.59
CA ASP A 24 -8.48 8.34 -14.02
C ASP A 24 -7.57 7.15 -14.38
N PRO A 25 -7.99 6.23 -15.26
CA PRO A 25 -7.19 5.06 -15.64
C PRO A 25 -5.78 5.40 -16.15
N VAL A 26 -5.54 6.59 -16.68
CA VAL A 26 -4.20 7.05 -17.12
C VAL A 26 -3.24 7.20 -15.94
N LEU A 27 -3.75 7.44 -14.73
CA LEU A 27 -2.97 7.55 -13.51
C LEU A 27 -2.75 6.20 -12.82
N ALA A 28 -3.25 5.08 -13.36
CA ALA A 28 -2.98 3.76 -12.79
C ALA A 28 -1.47 3.47 -12.80
N GLY A 29 -0.93 3.03 -11.66
CA GLY A 29 0.50 2.78 -11.55
C GLY A 29 0.99 2.68 -10.12
N GLU A 30 2.31 2.80 -9.99
CA GLU A 30 3.06 2.66 -8.74
C GLU A 30 4.00 3.85 -8.56
N THR A 31 4.10 4.35 -7.33
CA THR A 31 5.10 5.31 -6.89
C THR A 31 6.03 4.62 -5.90
N MET A 32 7.33 4.80 -6.08
CA MET A 32 8.36 4.20 -5.23
C MET A 32 9.07 5.26 -4.41
N GLY A 33 9.28 4.95 -3.13
CA GLY A 33 10.12 5.68 -2.20
C GLY A 33 11.19 4.78 -1.60
N ALA A 34 12.01 5.32 -0.69
CA ALA A 34 13.05 4.54 -0.04
C ALA A 34 12.45 3.44 0.87
N GLY A 35 12.37 2.21 0.35
CA GLY A 35 11.83 1.06 1.09
C GLY A 35 10.32 1.07 1.27
N THR A 36 9.62 1.87 0.47
CA THR A 36 8.16 1.97 0.44
C THR A 36 7.71 2.00 -1.01
N GLU A 37 6.60 1.35 -1.31
CA GLU A 37 5.96 1.34 -2.63
C GLU A 37 4.47 1.50 -2.42
N VAL A 38 3.83 2.32 -3.24
CA VAL A 38 2.38 2.52 -3.23
C VAL A 38 1.87 2.38 -4.65
N GLY A 39 0.83 1.60 -4.85
CA GLY A 39 0.19 1.46 -6.15
C GLY A 39 -1.32 1.57 -6.06
N HIS A 40 -1.93 1.99 -7.16
CA HIS A 40 -3.37 2.15 -7.27
C HIS A 40 -3.87 1.89 -8.70
N VAL A 41 -5.03 1.26 -8.79
CA VAL A 41 -5.70 0.96 -10.06
C VAL A 41 -7.22 1.18 -9.92
N PRO A 42 -7.90 1.63 -11.00
CA PRO A 42 -9.35 1.77 -10.98
C PRO A 42 -10.04 0.44 -10.63
N LEU A 43 -11.08 0.51 -9.81
CA LEU A 43 -11.95 -0.61 -9.44
C LEU A 43 -13.40 -0.23 -9.76
N GLY A 44 -13.77 -0.35 -11.03
CA GLY A 44 -15.07 0.13 -11.50
C GLY A 44 -15.10 1.65 -11.65
N GLN A 45 -16.31 2.23 -11.60
CA GLN A 45 -16.51 3.67 -11.88
C GLN A 45 -16.16 4.56 -10.68
N ASP A 46 -16.52 4.13 -9.46
CA ASP A 46 -16.50 5.00 -8.28
C ASP A 46 -15.43 4.61 -7.24
N HIS A 47 -14.67 3.54 -7.50
CA HIS A 47 -13.71 3.00 -6.54
C HIS A 47 -12.32 2.82 -7.14
N THR A 48 -11.34 2.82 -6.24
CA THR A 48 -9.93 2.57 -6.53
C THR A 48 -9.40 1.51 -5.59
N TYR A 49 -8.79 0.46 -6.13
CA TYR A 49 -7.97 -0.45 -5.34
C TYR A 49 -6.60 0.17 -5.12
N TRP A 50 -6.12 0.14 -3.89
CA TRP A 50 -4.78 0.61 -3.56
C TRP A 50 -4.03 -0.41 -2.70
N PHE A 51 -2.71 -0.36 -2.78
CA PHE A 51 -1.82 -1.06 -1.88
C PHE A 51 -0.64 -0.17 -1.50
N ALA A 52 -0.06 -0.45 -0.34
CA ALA A 52 1.20 0.11 0.10
C ALA A 52 2.06 -1.01 0.69
N THR A 53 3.37 -0.95 0.52
CA THR A 53 4.32 -1.84 1.19
C THR A 53 5.41 -1.04 1.84
N GLU A 54 5.97 -1.58 2.93
CA GLU A 54 7.12 -0.98 3.61
C GLU A 54 8.02 -2.04 4.22
N ARG A 55 9.34 -1.85 4.08
CA ARG A 55 10.34 -2.61 4.83
C ARG A 55 10.21 -2.37 6.34
N THR A 56 9.92 -3.43 7.10
CA THR A 56 9.76 -3.37 8.55
C THR A 56 10.20 -4.70 9.19
N PRO A 57 10.63 -4.74 10.47
CA PRO A 57 10.91 -5.99 11.16
C PRO A 57 9.67 -6.88 11.31
N GLU A 58 9.87 -8.20 11.34
CA GLU A 58 8.80 -9.17 11.59
C GLU A 58 8.09 -8.89 12.92
N GLY A 59 6.75 -8.98 12.92
CA GLY A 59 5.95 -8.75 14.12
C GLY A 59 5.78 -7.29 14.54
N SER A 60 6.22 -6.34 13.71
CA SER A 60 6.00 -4.91 13.97
C SER A 60 4.54 -4.51 13.76
N SER A 61 4.09 -3.54 14.55
CA SER A 61 2.79 -2.88 14.38
C SER A 61 2.87 -1.42 14.81
N SER A 62 1.97 -0.60 14.27
CA SER A 62 1.87 0.83 14.55
C SER A 62 1.07 1.06 15.84
N PRO A 63 1.63 1.69 16.89
CA PRO A 63 0.93 1.89 18.17
C PRO A 63 -0.38 2.68 18.06
N GLY A 64 -0.48 3.59 17.08
CA GLY A 64 -1.69 4.36 16.78
C GLY A 64 -2.64 3.70 15.77
N GLY A 65 -2.36 2.47 15.36
CA GLY A 65 -3.05 1.78 14.28
C GLY A 65 -2.44 2.04 12.91
N GLU A 66 -2.56 1.04 12.03
CA GLU A 66 -1.95 1.04 10.71
C GLU A 66 -2.51 2.14 9.78
N HIS A 67 -3.80 2.45 9.90
CA HIS A 67 -4.45 3.48 9.08
C HIS A 67 -3.88 4.88 9.38
N ALA A 68 -3.86 5.29 10.65
CA ALA A 68 -3.29 6.56 11.06
C ALA A 68 -1.80 6.68 10.71
N TYR A 69 -1.05 5.57 10.82
CA TYR A 69 0.34 5.51 10.40
C TYR A 69 0.49 5.78 8.89
N LEU A 70 -0.29 5.09 8.06
CA LEU A 70 -0.26 5.26 6.61
C LEU A 70 -0.67 6.67 6.18
N THR A 71 -1.76 7.21 6.73
CA THR A 71 -2.22 8.57 6.42
C THR A 71 -1.12 9.59 6.69
N ALA A 72 -0.41 9.48 7.81
CA ALA A 72 0.71 10.38 8.12
C ALA A 72 1.93 10.15 7.21
N LYS A 73 2.29 8.88 6.96
CA LYS A 73 3.47 8.52 6.15
C LYS A 73 3.34 8.95 4.70
N LEU A 74 2.12 8.87 4.15
CA LEU A 74 1.83 9.10 2.74
C LEU A 74 1.24 10.48 2.46
N ALA A 75 1.13 11.36 3.47
CA ALA A 75 0.52 12.68 3.35
C ALA A 75 1.20 13.58 2.30
N ASP A 76 2.53 13.50 2.19
CA ASP A 76 3.33 14.33 1.28
C ASP A 76 3.67 13.63 -0.04
N TRP A 77 3.05 12.47 -0.32
CA TRP A 77 3.25 11.76 -1.58
C TRP A 77 2.47 12.43 -2.71
N ALA A 78 2.89 12.16 -3.94
CA ALA A 78 2.24 12.70 -5.12
C ALA A 78 0.77 12.28 -5.19
N ASP A 79 -0.08 13.18 -5.69
CA ASP A 79 -1.46 12.86 -6.00
C ASP A 79 -1.54 11.66 -6.97
N PRO A 80 -2.52 10.76 -6.80
CA PRO A 80 -3.65 10.85 -5.87
C PRO A 80 -3.44 10.14 -4.51
N ILE A 81 -2.23 9.68 -4.19
CA ILE A 81 -1.97 8.76 -3.06
C ILE A 81 -2.55 9.25 -1.72
N PRO A 82 -2.39 10.52 -1.31
CA PRO A 82 -2.95 10.99 -0.03
C PRO A 82 -4.49 10.92 0.04
N GLN A 83 -5.18 10.91 -1.10
CA GLN A 83 -6.66 10.89 -1.16
C GLN A 83 -7.25 9.47 -1.09
N LEU A 84 -6.42 8.43 -1.17
CA LEU A 84 -6.86 7.03 -1.16
C LEU A 84 -6.95 6.43 0.25
N LEU A 85 -6.45 7.14 1.26
CA LEU A 85 -6.34 6.70 2.66
C LEU A 85 -7.36 7.40 3.54
#